data_AF-A0A8S3DBX3-F1
#
_entry.id   AF-A0A8S3DBX3-F1
#
_cell.length_a   1.000
_cell.length_b   1.000
_cell.length_c   1.000
_cell.angle_alpha   90.00
_cell.angle_beta   90.00
_cell.angle_gamma   90.00
#
_symmetry.space_group_name_H-M   'P 1'
#
loop_
_entity.id
_entity.type
_entity.pdbx_description
1 polymer ?
#
loop_
_entity_poly.entity_id
_entity_poly.type
_entity_poly.pdbx_seq_one_letter_code
_entity_poly.pdbx_strand_id
1 'polypeptide(L)' 'WSEGEKYDLALSFQEKVGCDYIWENICDVQGKNSSSFLISANNLTNDSAIYESDDNCGESN' A
#
# COMPACT_ATOMS: atom_id res chain seq x y z
N TRP A 1 -8.53 4.00 -0.35
CA TRP A 1 -9.83 3.61 -0.92
C TRP A 1 -10.78 4.79 -0.80
N SER A 2 -11.77 4.89 -1.70
CA SER A 2 -12.83 5.90 -1.59
C SER A 2 -13.90 5.37 -0.66
N GLU A 3 -13.86 5.82 0.59
CA GLU A 3 -14.83 5.44 1.63
C GLU A 3 -16.19 6.09 1.37
N GLY A 4 -16.22 7.24 0.70
CA GLY A 4 -17.44 7.88 0.22
C GLY A 4 -17.16 8.86 -0.94
N GLU A 5 -18.20 9.51 -1.47
CA GLU A 5 -18.12 10.38 -2.66
C GLU A 5 -17.11 11.54 -2.57
N LYS A 6 -16.73 11.94 -1.34
CA LYS A 6 -15.77 13.03 -1.09
C LYS A 6 -14.76 12.68 0.02
N TYR A 7 -14.63 11.40 0.35
CA TYR A 7 -13.80 10.96 1.46
C TYR A 7 -12.95 9.77 1.04
N ASP A 8 -11.66 10.03 0.85
CA ASP A 8 -10.66 9.02 0.52
C ASP A 8 -9.79 8.74 1.74
N LEU A 9 -9.54 7.46 2.00
CA LEU A 9 -8.69 6.99 3.09
C LEU A 9 -7.49 6.23 2.55
N ALA A 10 -6.31 6.49 3.12
CA ALA A 10 -5.10 5.72 2.86
C ALA A 10 -4.60 5.11 4.18
N LEU A 11 -4.14 3.86 4.12
CA LEU A 11 -3.46 3.20 5.23
C LEU A 11 -1.98 3.07 4.89
N SER A 12 -1.13 3.59 5.76
CA SER A 12 0.32 3.41 5.71
C SER A 12 0.74 2.38 6.76
N PHE A 13 1.52 1.39 6.34
CA PHE A 13 2.09 0.39 7.23
C PHE A 13 3.59 0.61 7.33
N GLN A 14 4.13 0.53 8.55
CA GLN A 14 5.57 0.60 8.76
C GLN A 14 6.29 -0.65 8.20
N GLU A 15 5.64 -1.81 8.25
CA GLU A 15 6.21 -3.08 7.80
C GLU A 15 5.40 -3.70 6.68
N LYS A 16 6.10 -4.21 5.65
CA LYS A 16 5.48 -4.89 4.50
C LYS A 16 4.62 -6.09 4.92
N VAL A 17 5.08 -6.87 5.90
CA VAL A 17 4.36 -8.07 6.39
C VAL A 17 2.97 -7.70 6.94
N GLY A 18 2.86 -6.56 7.66
CA GLY A 18 1.59 -6.06 8.15
C GLY A 18 0.65 -5.61 7.03
N CYS A 19 1.21 -4.97 5.99
CA CYS A 19 0.47 -4.59 4.79
C CYS A 19 -0.06 -5.82 4.04
N ASP A 20 0.80 -6.82 3.81
CA ASP A 20 0.46 -8.05 3.11
C ASP A 20 -0.69 -8.79 3.82
N TYR A 21 -0.60 -8.95 5.16
CA TYR A 21 -1.64 -9.61 5.96
C TYR A 21 -3.01 -8.92 5.87
N ILE A 22 -3.05 -7.58 5.96
CA ILE A 22 -4.31 -6.84 5.83
C ILE A 22 -4.84 -6.90 4.40
N TRP A 23 -3.96 -6.82 3.41
CA TRP A 23 -4.35 -6.89 2.01
C TRP A 23 -4.94 -8.25 1.61
N GLU A 24 -4.37 -9.35 2.12
CA GLU A 24 -4.92 -10.70 1.93
C GLU A 24 -6.34 -10.80 2.49
N ASN A 25 -6.56 -10.31 3.72
CA ASN A 25 -7.88 -10.29 4.33
C ASN A 25 -8.90 -9.46 3.51
N ILE A 26 -8.49 -8.31 2.96
CA ILE A 26 -9.36 -7.49 2.09
C ILE A 26 -9.71 -8.23 0.80
N CYS A 27 -8.73 -8.89 0.19
CA CYS A 27 -8.94 -9.67 -1.03
C CYS A 27 -9.90 -10.84 -0.80
N ASP A 28 -9.77 -11.54 0.32
CA ASP A 28 -10.67 -12.64 0.72
C ASP A 28 -12.12 -12.17 0.86
N VAL A 29 -12.34 -11.06 1.57
CA VAL A 29 -13.67 -10.47 1.75
C VAL A 29 -14.27 -10.01 0.42
N GLN A 30 -13.45 -9.48 -0.49
CA GLN A 30 -13.90 -9.02 -1.81
C GLN A 30 -13.98 -10.12 -2.86
N GLY A 31 -13.63 -11.37 -2.53
CA GLY A 31 -13.61 -12.49 -3.48
C GLY A 31 -12.58 -12.30 -4.61
N LYS A 32 -11.53 -11.52 -4.37
CA LYS A 32 -10.44 -11.26 -5.32
C LYS A 32 -9.24 -12.13 -4.99
N ASN A 33 -8.53 -12.61 -6.02
CA ASN A 33 -7.32 -13.39 -5.82
C ASN A 33 -6.15 -12.46 -5.43
N SER A 34 -5.64 -12.56 -4.19
CA SER A 34 -4.47 -11.80 -3.71
C SER A 34 -3.25 -11.94 -4.63
N SER A 35 -3.10 -13.10 -5.27
CA SER A 35 -1.98 -13.43 -6.17
C SER A 35 -1.88 -12.53 -7.41
N SER A 36 -3.00 -12.12 -8.02
CA SER A 36 -2.96 -11.29 -9.23
C SER A 36 -2.46 -9.87 -8.97
N PHE A 37 -2.67 -9.35 -7.75
CA PHE A 37 -2.15 -8.05 -7.36
C PHE A 37 -0.67 -8.13 -6.98
N LEU A 38 -0.23 -9.17 -6.26
CA LEU A 38 1.19 -9.36 -5.96
C LEU A 38 2.02 -9.56 -7.24
N ILE A 39 1.52 -10.32 -8.22
CA ILE A 39 2.20 -10.50 -9.50
C ILE A 39 2.25 -9.17 -10.28
N SER A 40 1.16 -8.39 -10.28
CA SER A 40 1.15 -7.07 -10.91
C SER A 40 2.09 -6.09 -10.19
N ALA A 41 2.06 -6.01 -8.86
CA ALA A 41 2.95 -5.17 -8.06
C ALA A 41 4.43 -5.54 -8.25
N ASN A 42 4.75 -6.83 -8.38
CA ASN A 42 6.11 -7.29 -8.66
C ASN A 42 6.54 -7.03 -10.12
N ASN A 43 5.63 -7.12 -11.10
CA ASN A 43 5.90 -6.77 -12.50
C ASN A 43 5.89 -5.26 -12.78
N LEU A 44 5.36 -4.45 -11.86
CA LEU A 44 5.38 -2.99 -11.85
C LEU A 44 6.58 -2.41 -11.07
N THR A 45 7.55 -3.23 -10.66
CA THR A 45 8.77 -2.79 -9.94
C THR A 45 9.70 -1.84 -10.70
N ASN A 46 9.29 -1.34 -11.87
CA ASN A 46 9.96 -0.24 -12.56
C ASN A 46 9.26 1.12 -12.47
N ASP A 47 8.05 1.27 -11.91
CA ASP A 47 7.50 2.61 -11.64
C ASP A 47 6.50 2.63 -10.46
N SER A 48 6.90 3.37 -9.42
CA SER A 48 6.12 3.90 -8.29
C SER A 48 5.31 2.92 -7.43
N ALA A 49 5.99 2.23 -6.50
CA ALA A 49 5.50 2.31 -5.14
C ALA A 49 5.75 3.76 -4.68
N ILE A 50 4.72 4.45 -4.21
CA ILE A 50 4.89 5.64 -3.38
C ILE A 50 5.63 5.16 -2.12
N TYR A 51 6.95 5.16 -2.21
CA TYR A 51 7.90 5.04 -1.11
C TYR A 51 8.64 6.37 -1.13
N GLU A 52 7.98 7.44 -0.69
CA GLU A 52 8.71 8.65 -0.31
C GLU A 52 9.33 8.37 1.05
N SER A 53 10.57 7.89 1.03
CA SER A 53 11.46 7.96 2.18
C SER A 53 12.11 9.34 2.22
N ASP A 54 11.32 10.38 2.51
CA ASP A 54 11.85 11.69 2.88
C ASP A 54 11.98 11.77 4.41
N ASP A 55 12.77 10.86 4.99
CA ASP A 55 13.39 11.09 6.31
C ASP A 55 14.53 12.10 6.14
N ASN A 56 14.20 13.36 5.87
CA ASN A 56 15.11 14.47 6.11
C ASN A 56 14.57 15.30 7.29
N CYS A 57 14.77 14.79 8.50
CA CYS A 57 14.70 15.61 9.70
C CYS A 57 15.92 16.56 9.66
N GLY A 58 15.75 17.71 9.01
CA GLY A 58 16.80 18.72 8.94
C GLY A 58 17.13 19.24 10.35
N GLU A 59 18.33 18.91 10.84
CA GLU A 59 18.96 19.64 11.93
C GLU A 59 19.08 21.11 11.51
N SER A 60 18.31 21.98 12.17
CA SER A 60 18.50 23.42 12.09
C SER A 60 19.43 23.82 13.24
N ASN A 61 20.63 24.29 12.88
CA ASN A 61 21.58 24.93 13.79
C ASN A 61 21.02 26.23 14.37
#